data_AF-B8J7M2-F1
#
_entry.id   AF-B8J7M2-F1
#
_cell.length_a   1.000
_cell.length_b   1.000
_cell.length_c   1.000
_cell.angle_alpha   90.00
_cell.angle_beta   90.00
_cell.angle_gamma   90.00
#
_symmetry.space_group_name_H-M   'P 1'
#
loop_
_entity.id
_entity.type
_entity.pdbx_description
1 polymer ?
#
loop_
_entity_poly.entity_id
_entity_poly.type
_entity_poly.pdbx_seq_one_letter_code
_entity_poly.pdbx_strand_id
1 'polypeptide(L)'
;MSGRGRLAALALAALAGAGACAPRATVRAPARASTQGERAPTVFTFRGPAEAVALRGTMTGWDALPLEREGDRFVLAISLASGRYEYRFEVRRGGELRIVLPADAERVDDGFGGENAVLRVP
;
A
#
# COMPACT_ATOMS: atom_id res chain seq x y z
N MET A 1 -12.96 30.61 39.93
CA MET A 1 -11.85 30.94 38.99
C MET A 1 -10.60 30.20 39.45
N SER A 2 -9.73 29.88 38.49
CA SER A 2 -8.43 29.19 38.63
C SER A 2 -8.48 27.67 38.48
N GLY A 3 -8.34 27.28 37.21
CA GLY A 3 -8.09 25.92 36.76
C GLY A 3 -6.67 25.46 37.06
N ARG A 4 -6.52 24.13 37.07
CA ARG A 4 -5.23 23.46 36.96
C ARG A 4 -5.43 22.20 36.11
N GLY A 5 -5.32 22.37 34.80
CA GLY A 5 -5.20 21.25 33.86
C GLY A 5 -3.89 20.53 34.12
N ARG A 6 -3.96 19.23 34.43
CA ARG A 6 -2.79 18.37 34.47
C ARG A 6 -2.51 17.95 33.03
N LEU A 7 -1.52 18.59 32.41
CA LEU A 7 -0.92 18.13 31.16
C LEU A 7 -0.23 16.79 31.46
N ALA A 8 -0.77 15.70 30.90
CA ALA A 8 -0.06 14.44 30.83
C ALA A 8 1.04 14.59 29.78
N ALA A 9 2.28 14.76 30.23
CA ALA A 9 3.46 14.64 29.37
C ALA A 9 3.65 13.16 29.05
N LEU A 10 3.15 12.72 27.89
CA LEU A 10 3.53 11.44 27.30
C LEU A 10 4.97 11.59 26.81
N ALA A 11 5.90 11.01 27.56
CA ALA A 11 7.26 10.79 27.12
C ALA A 11 7.22 9.89 25.88
N LEU A 12 7.55 10.44 24.70
CA LEU A 12 7.92 9.61 23.56
C LEU A 12 9.25 8.94 23.91
N ALA A 13 9.19 7.68 24.33
CA ALA A 13 10.35 6.81 24.32
C ALA A 13 10.79 6.66 22.86
N ALA A 14 11.89 7.32 22.51
CA ALA A 14 12.59 7.10 21.27
C ALA A 14 13.26 5.72 21.32
N LEU A 15 12.65 4.73 20.66
CA LEU A 15 13.33 3.50 20.30
C LEU A 15 14.11 3.74 19.01
N ALA A 16 15.41 3.91 19.15
CA ALA A 16 16.36 3.82 18.06
C ALA A 16 16.58 2.36 17.67
N GLY A 17 16.66 2.10 16.36
CA GLY A 17 17.51 1.03 15.81
C GLY A 17 16.87 -0.32 15.54
N ALA A 18 16.25 -0.46 14.37
CA ALA A 18 16.35 -1.68 13.57
C ALA A 18 16.47 -1.26 12.10
N GLY A 19 17.67 -1.39 11.52
CA GLY A 19 17.87 -1.30 10.08
C GLY A 19 17.24 -2.49 9.37
N ALA A 20 15.92 -2.62 9.46
CA ALA A 20 15.18 -3.52 8.58
C ALA A 20 15.05 -2.82 7.24
N CYS A 21 15.49 -3.46 6.16
CA CYS A 21 15.05 -3.11 4.81
C CYS A 21 13.52 -3.21 4.81
N ALA A 22 12.83 -2.12 5.11
CA ALA A 22 11.38 -2.08 5.02
C ALA A 22 11.00 -2.39 3.57
N PRO A 23 10.03 -3.29 3.33
CA PRO A 23 9.61 -3.63 1.97
C PRO A 23 9.23 -2.38 1.20
N ARG A 24 9.70 -2.27 -0.05
CA ARG A 24 9.41 -1.12 -0.92
C ARG A 24 7.94 -0.97 -1.25
N ALA A 25 7.23 -2.07 -1.42
CA ALA A 25 5.79 -2.07 -1.70
C ALA A 25 5.09 -2.95 -0.67
N THR A 26 4.03 -2.42 -0.06
CA THR A 26 3.22 -3.12 0.94
C THR A 26 1.75 -2.90 0.69
N VAL A 27 0.94 -3.89 1.06
CA VAL A 27 -0.52 -3.79 1.03
C VAL A 27 -1.06 -4.17 2.40
N ARG A 28 -1.93 -3.31 2.94
CA ARG A 28 -2.64 -3.54 4.19
C ARG A 28 -4.14 -3.64 3.89
N ALA A 29 -4.67 -4.85 3.93
CA ALA A 29 -6.10 -5.13 3.97
C ALA A 29 -6.54 -5.39 5.43
N PRO A 30 -7.82 -5.16 5.81
CA PRO A 30 -8.31 -5.51 7.13
C PRO A 30 -8.35 -7.03 7.31
N ALA A 31 -8.21 -7.48 8.56
CA ALA A 31 -8.15 -8.90 8.89
C ALA A 31 -9.49 -9.65 8.67
N ARG A 32 -10.62 -8.93 8.61
CA ARG A 32 -11.95 -9.46 8.31
C ARG A 32 -12.80 -8.38 7.62
N ALA A 33 -13.53 -8.74 6.57
CA ALA A 33 -14.75 -8.02 6.20
C ALA A 33 -15.86 -8.44 7.18
N SER A 34 -16.58 -7.47 7.74
CA SER A 34 -17.60 -7.70 8.77
C SER A 34 -18.86 -8.37 8.24
N THR A 35 -19.10 -8.28 6.92
CA THR A 35 -20.26 -8.88 6.25
C THR A 35 -19.95 -9.21 4.79
N GLN A 36 -20.52 -10.31 4.26
CA GLN A 36 -20.43 -10.65 2.84
C GLN A 36 -20.95 -9.49 1.97
N GLY A 37 -20.13 -9.00 1.04
CA GLY A 37 -20.45 -7.84 0.18
C GLY A 37 -20.04 -6.48 0.73
N GLU A 38 -19.51 -6.41 1.96
CA GLU A 38 -18.93 -5.19 2.50
C GLU A 38 -17.58 -4.88 1.85
N ARG A 39 -17.30 -3.60 1.60
CA ARG A 39 -16.01 -3.16 1.06
C ARG A 39 -15.05 -2.82 2.19
N ALA A 40 -13.87 -3.43 2.15
CA ALA A 40 -12.79 -3.28 3.10
C ALA A 40 -11.80 -2.19 2.65
N PRO A 41 -11.46 -1.22 3.53
CA PRO A 41 -10.44 -0.22 3.21
C PRO A 41 -9.07 -0.90 3.08
N THR A 42 -8.51 -0.90 1.88
CA THR A 42 -7.21 -1.48 1.54
C THR A 42 -6.23 -0.36 1.22
N VAL A 43 -5.08 -0.36 1.90
CA VAL A 43 -4.04 0.65 1.73
C VAL A 43 -2.84 0.06 1.01
N PHE A 44 -2.52 0.63 -0.14
CA PHE A 44 -1.33 0.36 -0.93
C PHE A 44 -0.28 1.40 -0.60
N THR A 45 0.96 0.98 -0.38
CA THR A 45 2.05 1.90 -0.06
C THR A 45 3.30 1.53 -0.84
N PHE A 46 3.94 2.54 -1.42
CA PHE A 46 5.29 2.42 -1.99
C PHE A 46 6.26 3.36 -1.27
N ARG A 47 7.44 2.85 -0.91
CA ARG A 47 8.55 3.58 -0.31
C ARG A 47 9.76 3.53 -1.24
N GLY A 48 10.34 4.69 -1.51
CA GLY A 48 11.58 4.80 -2.26
C GLY A 48 11.59 5.95 -3.26
N PRO A 49 12.72 6.17 -3.95
CA PRO A 49 12.84 7.20 -4.96
C PRO A 49 11.90 6.91 -6.14
N ALA A 50 11.00 7.84 -6.42
CA ALA A 50 10.13 7.82 -7.59
C ALA A 50 9.65 9.25 -7.87
N GLU A 51 9.26 9.53 -9.12
CA GLU A 51 8.56 10.74 -9.51
C GLU A 51 7.05 10.56 -9.38
N ALA A 52 6.56 9.41 -9.83
CA ALA A 52 5.16 9.00 -9.75
C ALA A 52 5.05 7.50 -9.49
N VAL A 53 3.96 7.08 -8.85
CA VAL A 53 3.61 5.68 -8.63
C VAL A 53 2.14 5.50 -8.98
N ALA A 54 1.81 4.45 -9.72
CA ALA A 54 0.45 4.06 -10.02
C ALA A 54 0.20 2.59 -9.64
N LEU A 55 -1.02 2.29 -9.24
CA LEU A 55 -1.53 0.94 -9.10
C LEU A 55 -2.30 0.57 -10.36
N ARG A 56 -2.04 -0.62 -10.90
CA ARG A 56 -2.90 -1.25 -11.91
C ARG A 56 -3.31 -2.61 -11.42
N GLY A 57 -4.55 -3.00 -11.68
CA GLY A 57 -5.02 -4.33 -11.35
C GLY A 57 -6.46 -4.58 -11.77
N THR A 58 -6.96 -5.77 -11.46
CA THR A 58 -8.34 -6.15 -11.80
C THR A 58 -9.38 -5.24 -11.15
N MET A 59 -9.09 -4.66 -9.98
CA MET A 59 -9.97 -3.68 -9.32
C MET A 59 -10.08 -2.33 -10.05
N THR A 60 -9.13 -2.02 -10.94
CA THR A 60 -9.13 -0.79 -11.76
C THR A 60 -9.41 -1.07 -13.23
N GLY A 61 -9.76 -2.31 -13.60
CA GLY A 61 -9.85 -2.69 -15.02
C GLY A 61 -8.51 -2.56 -15.75
N TRP A 62 -7.39 -2.64 -15.03
CA TRP A 62 -6.03 -2.37 -15.50
C TRP A 62 -5.75 -0.90 -15.91
N ASP A 63 -6.65 0.04 -15.60
CA ASP A 63 -6.36 1.46 -15.71
C ASP A 63 -5.40 1.92 -14.60
N ALA A 64 -4.61 2.94 -14.90
CA ALA A 64 -3.63 3.49 -13.96
C ALA A 64 -4.34 4.32 -12.89
N LEU A 65 -4.22 3.91 -11.63
CA LEU A 65 -4.73 4.65 -10.48
C LEU A 65 -3.54 5.23 -9.70
N PRO A 66 -3.30 6.56 -9.75
CA PRO A 66 -2.13 7.17 -9.12
C PRO A 66 -2.17 7.03 -7.59
N LEU A 67 -1.01 6.81 -6.99
CA LEU A 67 -0.80 6.97 -5.55
C LEU A 67 -0.44 8.42 -5.24
N GLU A 68 -0.95 8.93 -4.12
CA GLU A 68 -0.63 10.26 -3.64
C GLU A 68 0.68 10.25 -2.86
N ARG A 69 1.50 11.29 -3.02
CA ARG A 69 2.75 11.43 -2.27
C ARG A 69 2.46 11.96 -0.87
N GLU A 70 2.84 11.19 0.14
CA GLU A 70 2.79 11.56 1.56
C GLU A 70 4.20 11.51 2.15
N GLY A 71 4.89 12.65 2.23
CA GLY A 71 6.26 12.69 2.75
C GLY A 71 7.23 11.82 1.95
N ASP A 72 7.78 10.78 2.58
CA ASP A 72 8.77 9.86 2.02
C ASP A 72 8.14 8.66 1.27
N ARG A 73 6.82 8.58 1.20
CA ARG A 73 6.07 7.46 0.62
C ARG A 73 4.99 7.90 -0.35
N PHE A 74 4.49 6.94 -1.11
CA PHE A 74 3.31 7.04 -1.95
C PHE A 74 2.23 6.14 -1.36
N VAL A 75 0.99 6.63 -1.29
CA VAL A 75 -0.12 5.95 -0.63
C VAL A 75 -1.38 6.02 -1.50
N LEU A 76 -2.14 4.92 -1.52
CA LEU A 76 -3.49 4.87 -2.07
C LEU A 76 -4.36 4.03 -1.14
N ALA A 77 -5.49 4.60 -0.72
CA ALA A 77 -6.51 3.91 0.06
C ALA A 77 -7.77 3.73 -0.80
N ILE A 78 -8.19 2.48 -1.02
CA ILE A 78 -9.40 2.16 -1.77
C ILE A 78 -10.22 1.09 -1.06
N SER A 79 -11.54 1.17 -1.16
CA SER A 79 -12.45 0.19 -0.57
C SER A 79 -12.73 -0.94 -1.56
N LEU A 80 -12.17 -2.12 -1.28
CA LEU A 80 -12.30 -3.32 -2.12
C LEU A 80 -13.33 -4.28 -1.54
N ALA A 81 -14.15 -4.89 -2.40
CA ALA A 81 -15.01 -5.99 -1.96
C ALA A 81 -14.16 -7.22 -1.59
N SER A 82 -14.73 -8.16 -0.83
CA SER A 82 -14.13 -9.48 -0.64
C SER A 82 -13.85 -10.13 -2.00
N GLY A 83 -12.65 -10.66 -2.20
CA GLY A 83 -12.28 -11.24 -3.49
C GLY A 83 -10.78 -11.41 -3.71
N ARG A 84 -10.44 -11.93 -4.90
CA ARG A 84 -9.07 -12.08 -5.40
C ARG A 84 -8.79 -11.01 -6.44
N TYR A 85 -7.72 -10.25 -6.25
CA TYR A 85 -7.28 -9.20 -7.15
C TYR A 85 -5.86 -9.46 -7.64
N GLU A 86 -5.63 -9.28 -8.94
CA GLU A 86 -4.29 -9.25 -9.50
C GLU A 86 -3.87 -7.79 -9.69
N TYR A 87 -2.64 -7.45 -9.34
CA TYR A 87 -2.19 -6.07 -9.36
C TYR A 87 -0.67 -5.93 -9.46
N ARG A 88 -0.23 -4.72 -9.80
CA ARG A 88 1.18 -4.32 -9.79
C ARG A 88 1.33 -2.83 -9.51
N PHE A 89 2.49 -2.44 -8.98
CA PHE A 89 2.89 -1.04 -8.92
C PHE A 89 3.70 -0.68 -10.17
N GLU A 90 3.36 0.44 -10.79
CA GLU A 90 4.10 1.07 -11.86
C GLU A 90 4.81 2.30 -11.31
N VAL A 91 6.14 2.25 -11.24
CA VAL A 91 6.99 3.26 -10.62
C VAL A 91 7.75 4.01 -11.70
N ARG A 92 7.51 5.32 -11.83
CA ARG A 92 8.22 6.18 -12.79
C ARG A 92 9.37 6.90 -12.11
N ARG A 93 10.58 6.80 -12.68
CA ARG A 93 11.78 7.51 -12.18
C ARG A 93 12.79 7.70 -13.31
N GLY A 94 13.28 8.92 -13.50
CA GLY A 94 14.34 9.22 -14.46
C GLY A 94 13.96 8.87 -15.90
N GLY A 95 12.69 9.06 -16.26
CA GLY A 95 12.15 8.68 -17.57
C GLY A 95 11.83 7.19 -17.75
N GLU A 96 12.23 6.32 -16.82
CA GLU A 96 11.94 4.89 -16.86
C GLU A 96 10.64 4.53 -16.11
N LEU A 97 9.96 3.49 -16.59
CA LEU A 97 8.87 2.82 -15.89
C LEU A 97 9.35 1.46 -15.39
N ARG A 98 9.12 1.16 -14.12
CA ARG A 98 9.46 -0.13 -13.51
C ARG A 98 8.24 -0.76 -12.87
N ILE A 99 8.07 -2.06 -13.10
CA ILE A 99 7.08 -2.87 -12.38
C ILE A 99 7.66 -3.27 -11.02
N VAL A 100 6.91 -3.05 -9.96
CA VAL A 100 7.27 -3.42 -8.58
C VAL A 100 6.13 -4.23 -7.96
N LEU A 101 6.48 -5.38 -7.38
CA LEU A 101 5.54 -6.27 -6.69
C LEU A 101 5.93 -6.35 -5.20
N PRO A 102 4.96 -6.36 -4.26
CA PRO A 102 5.26 -6.58 -2.84
C PRO A 102 5.99 -7.91 -2.62
N ALA A 103 7.08 -7.88 -1.84
CA ALA A 103 8.00 -9.03 -1.71
C ALA A 103 7.28 -10.31 -1.25
N ASP A 104 6.35 -10.18 -0.30
CA ASP A 104 5.66 -11.31 0.33
C ASP A 104 4.34 -11.71 -0.37
N ALA A 105 4.00 -11.09 -1.51
CA ALA A 105 2.77 -11.42 -2.22
C ALA A 105 2.92 -12.67 -3.09
N GLU A 106 1.86 -13.47 -3.18
CA GLU A 106 1.71 -14.52 -4.19
C GLU A 106 1.87 -13.93 -5.60
N ARG A 107 2.48 -14.69 -6.51
CA ARG A 107 2.73 -14.31 -7.91
C ARG A 107 1.88 -15.13 -8.86
N VAL A 108 1.50 -14.51 -9.97
CA VAL A 108 0.83 -15.16 -11.09
C VAL A 108 1.39 -14.60 -12.40
N ASP A 109 1.58 -15.48 -13.39
CA ASP A 109 2.00 -15.12 -14.74
C ASP A 109 0.99 -14.14 -15.39
N ASP A 110 1.49 -13.12 -16.09
CA ASP A 110 0.64 -12.11 -16.73
C ASP A 110 0.25 -12.41 -18.19
N GLY A 111 0.75 -13.51 -18.76
CA GLY A 111 0.55 -13.93 -20.14
C GLY A 111 1.48 -13.27 -21.16
N PHE A 112 2.37 -12.37 -20.73
CA PHE A 112 3.28 -11.58 -21.57
C PHE A 112 4.75 -11.73 -21.17
N GLY A 113 5.07 -12.72 -20.35
CA GLY A 113 6.41 -12.98 -19.83
C GLY A 113 6.76 -12.16 -18.58
N GLY A 114 5.78 -11.51 -17.95
CA GLY A 114 5.89 -10.86 -16.66
C GLY A 114 5.04 -11.53 -15.58
N GLU A 115 4.92 -10.87 -14.43
CA GLU A 115 4.12 -11.35 -13.30
C GLU A 115 3.26 -10.24 -12.71
N ASN A 116 2.13 -10.63 -12.11
CA ASN A 116 1.32 -9.82 -11.23
C ASN A 116 1.37 -10.34 -9.78
N ALA A 117 1.15 -9.46 -8.82
CA ALA A 117 0.92 -9.84 -7.43
C ALA A 117 -0.56 -10.21 -7.22
N VAL A 118 -0.82 -11.15 -6.33
CA VAL A 118 -2.17 -11.54 -5.91
C VAL A 118 -2.49 -10.96 -4.54
N LEU A 119 -3.63 -10.26 -4.43
CA LEU A 119 -4.22 -9.78 -3.19
C LEU A 119 -5.52 -10.56 -2.92
N ARG A 120 -5.68 -11.03 -1.69
CA ARG A 120 -6.91 -11.66 -1.20
C ARG A 120 -7.51 -10.78 -0.12
N VAL A 121 -8.70 -10.24 -0.39
CA VAL A 121 -9.48 -9.47 0.57
C VAL A 121 -10.50 -10.44 1.18
N PRO A 122 -10.43 -10.72 2.50
CA PRO A 122 -11.32 -11.65 3.18
C PRO A 122 -12.74 -11.10 3.31
#